data_AF-A0A8H7SSS1-F1
#
_entry.id   AF-A0A8H7SSS1-F1
#
_cell.length_a   1.000
_cell.length_b   1.000
_cell.length_c   1.000
_cell.angle_alpha   90.00
_cell.angle_beta   90.00
_cell.angle_gamma   90.00
#
_symmetry.space_group_name_H-M   'P 1'
#
loop_
_entity.id
_entity.type
_entity.pdbx_description
1 polymer ?
#
loop_
_entity_poly.entity_id
_entity_poly.type
_entity_poly.pdbx_seq_one_letter_code
_entity_poly.pdbx_strand_id
1 'polypeptide(L)'
;MFTLPADVLLHIFSFFPLSDLCHLLKKTSQARPEEQSRLLLNFYVKQVLLARIKHEAWDIVLDTPSNYFAILCNRDMITKIRPIARLSCVAYNSTSEYLRFEINDDESCFEMTDDEIEFQSMRIYCAQWFNLFKEDDRSGQIKLLWREGDQTKQIDDDLIIGYRCTKKVAASAEDNCRFCSSNNRCNKHAFISTPSALKQRLLQVHSIRVSLDWLRQGLTIQD
;
A
#
# COMPACT_ATOMS: atom_id res chain seq x y z
N MET A 1 -29.01 6.45 -34.54
CA MET A 1 -28.61 6.01 -33.18
C MET A 1 -28.06 7.25 -32.49
N PHE A 2 -28.77 7.79 -31.49
CA PHE A 2 -28.33 9.00 -30.80
C PHE A 2 -27.33 8.61 -29.72
N THR A 3 -26.03 8.71 -30.02
CA THR A 3 -24.98 8.67 -29.02
C THR A 3 -24.91 10.03 -28.35
N LEU A 4 -25.03 10.07 -27.03
CA LEU A 4 -24.77 11.28 -26.26
C LEU A 4 -23.37 11.83 -26.62
N PRO A 5 -23.22 13.16 -26.72
CA PRO A 5 -21.91 13.79 -26.84
C PRO A 5 -20.95 13.36 -25.72
N ALA A 6 -19.66 13.30 -26.03
CA ALA A 6 -18.62 12.80 -25.12
C ALA A 6 -18.54 13.59 -23.81
N ASP A 7 -18.66 14.92 -23.90
CA ASP A 7 -18.72 15.85 -22.78
C ASP A 7 -19.92 15.59 -21.87
N VAL A 8 -21.09 15.31 -22.45
CA VAL A 8 -22.30 14.97 -21.69
C VAL A 8 -22.13 13.62 -20.96
N LEU A 9 -21.52 12.62 -21.60
CA LEU A 9 -21.23 11.33 -20.97
C LEU A 9 -20.24 11.47 -19.80
N LEU A 10 -19.14 12.20 -20.01
CA LEU A 10 -18.15 12.47 -18.96
C LEU A 10 -18.79 13.23 -17.79
N HIS A 11 -19.66 14.20 -18.08
CA HIS A 11 -20.39 14.94 -17.06
C HIS A 11 -21.36 14.06 -16.27
N ILE A 12 -22.11 13.17 -16.94
CA ILE A 12 -22.99 12.21 -16.25
C ILE A 12 -22.17 11.30 -15.33
N PHE A 13 -21.09 10.72 -15.84
CA PHE A 13 -20.24 9.81 -15.08
C PHE A 13 -19.52 10.49 -13.91
N SER A 14 -19.24 11.79 -13.97
CA SER A 14 -18.62 12.48 -12.83
C SER A 14 -19.53 12.55 -11.60
N PHE A 15 -20.85 12.37 -11.76
CA PHE A 15 -21.79 12.26 -10.63
C PHE A 15 -21.92 10.84 -10.07
N PHE A 16 -21.37 9.83 -10.73
CA PHE A 16 -21.54 8.46 -10.29
C PHE A 16 -20.68 8.19 -9.05
N PRO A 17 -21.21 7.47 -8.05
CA PRO A 17 -20.40 6.88 -7.01
C PRO A 17 -19.27 6.06 -7.61
N LEU A 18 -18.14 6.06 -6.93
CA LEU A 18 -16.95 5.31 -7.33
C LEU A 18 -17.22 3.81 -7.47
N SER A 19 -18.02 3.25 -6.57
CA SER A 19 -18.52 1.87 -6.66
C SER A 19 -19.18 1.62 -8.01
N ASP A 20 -20.01 2.54 -8.49
CA ASP A 20 -20.81 2.38 -9.71
C ASP A 20 -19.93 2.53 -10.95
N LEU A 21 -18.94 3.42 -10.91
CA LEU A 21 -17.91 3.51 -11.95
C LEU A 21 -17.13 2.19 -12.09
N CYS A 22 -16.74 1.57 -10.97
CA CYS A 22 -16.09 0.25 -10.98
C CYS A 22 -17.01 -0.84 -11.57
N HIS A 23 -18.30 -0.85 -11.20
CA HIS A 23 -19.28 -1.79 -11.78
C HIS A 23 -19.47 -1.60 -13.28
N LEU A 24 -19.55 -0.35 -13.75
CA LEU A 24 -19.68 -0.04 -15.18
C LEU A 24 -18.45 -0.47 -15.97
N LEU A 25 -17.25 -0.28 -15.42
CA LEU A 25 -16.00 -0.75 -16.01
C LEU A 25 -16.00 -2.27 -16.19
N LYS A 26 -16.37 -3.04 -15.16
CA LYS A 26 -16.44 -4.51 -15.23
C LYS A 26 -17.48 -5.01 -16.24
N LYS A 27 -18.64 -4.36 -16.31
CA LYS A 27 -19.68 -4.71 -17.29
C LYS A 27 -19.24 -4.43 -18.73
N THR A 28 -18.38 -3.45 -18.93
CA THR A 28 -17.94 -3.03 -20.27
C THR A 28 -16.63 -3.67 -20.71
N SER A 29 -15.80 -4.15 -19.79
CA SER A 29 -14.56 -4.88 -20.11
C SER A 29 -14.81 -6.26 -20.72
N GLN A 30 -15.97 -6.85 -20.45
CA GLN A 30 -16.44 -8.10 -21.06
C GLN A 30 -17.06 -7.93 -22.45
N ALA A 31 -16.99 -6.72 -23.03
CA ALA A 31 -17.57 -6.44 -24.33
C ALA A 31 -16.79 -7.12 -25.46
N ARG A 32 -17.51 -7.65 -26.45
CA ARG A 32 -16.89 -8.23 -27.63
C ARG A 32 -16.36 -7.11 -28.56
N PRO A 33 -15.34 -7.37 -29.39
CA PRO A 33 -14.78 -6.36 -30.31
C PRO A 33 -15.81 -5.72 -31.25
N GLU A 34 -16.87 -6.46 -31.58
CA GLU A 34 -18.01 -6.04 -32.39
C GLU A 34 -18.96 -5.05 -31.67
N GLU A 35 -18.84 -4.87 -30.36
CA GLU A 35 -19.66 -3.98 -29.53
C GLU A 35 -18.97 -2.61 -29.35
N GLN A 36 -18.67 -1.92 -30.45
CA GLN A 36 -17.89 -0.67 -30.47
C GLN A 36 -18.42 0.42 -29.50
N SER A 37 -19.74 0.50 -29.31
CA SER A 37 -20.37 1.42 -28.35
C SER A 37 -19.99 1.12 -26.88
N ARG A 38 -19.78 -0.15 -26.51
CA ARG A 38 -19.37 -0.54 -25.16
C ARG A 38 -17.88 -0.26 -24.91
N LEU A 39 -17.04 -0.46 -25.93
CA LEU A 39 -15.62 -0.08 -25.88
C LEU A 39 -15.48 1.44 -25.66
N LEU A 40 -16.31 2.23 -26.34
CA LEU A 40 -16.35 3.69 -26.16
C LEU A 40 -16.83 4.08 -24.75
N LEU A 41 -17.85 3.40 -24.21
CA LEU A 41 -18.32 3.59 -22.84
C LEU A 41 -17.21 3.28 -21.83
N ASN A 42 -16.51 2.15 -22.00
CA ASN A 42 -15.38 1.74 -21.15
C ASN A 42 -14.30 2.82 -21.11
N PHE A 43 -13.95 3.39 -22.27
CA PHE A 43 -12.99 4.47 -22.37
C PHE A 43 -13.41 5.70 -21.53
N TYR A 44 -14.65 6.16 -21.62
CA TYR A 44 -15.10 7.32 -20.84
C TYR A 44 -15.18 7.06 -19.34
N VAL A 45 -15.69 5.88 -18.93
CA VAL A 45 -15.72 5.50 -17.50
C VAL A 45 -14.29 5.43 -16.94
N LYS A 46 -13.32 4.92 -17.72
CA LYS A 46 -11.90 4.92 -17.34
C LYS A 46 -11.35 6.33 -17.17
N GLN A 47 -11.65 7.25 -18.08
CA GLN A 47 -11.18 8.64 -17.98
C GLN A 47 -11.73 9.32 -16.72
N VAL A 48 -13.02 9.14 -16.42
CA VAL A 48 -13.62 9.71 -15.20
C VAL A 48 -13.04 9.08 -13.95
N LEU A 49 -12.87 7.75 -13.92
CA LEU A 49 -12.26 7.06 -12.79
C LEU A 49 -10.83 7.57 -12.54
N LEU A 50 -9.99 7.66 -13.58
CA LEU A 50 -8.62 8.15 -13.47
C LEU A 50 -8.57 9.63 -13.05
N ALA A 51 -9.43 10.46 -13.61
CA ALA A 51 -9.52 11.87 -13.23
C ALA A 51 -9.90 12.02 -11.75
N ARG A 52 -10.83 11.20 -11.26
CA ARG A 52 -11.25 11.18 -9.86
C ARG A 52 -10.16 10.68 -8.94
N ILE A 53 -9.53 9.55 -9.26
CA ILE A 53 -8.37 9.01 -8.53
C ILE A 53 -7.26 10.05 -8.39
N LYS A 54 -6.95 10.76 -9.49
CA LYS A 54 -5.92 11.82 -9.50
C LYS A 54 -6.34 13.03 -8.68
N HIS A 55 -7.59 13.48 -8.80
CA HIS A 55 -8.12 14.61 -8.04
C HIS A 55 -8.15 14.31 -6.53
N GLU A 56 -8.56 13.10 -6.15
CA GLU A 56 -8.70 12.68 -4.77
C GLU A 56 -7.38 12.17 -4.16
N ALA A 57 -6.28 12.19 -4.92
CA ALA A 57 -4.94 11.75 -4.51
C ALA A 57 -4.99 10.40 -3.76
N TRP A 58 -5.49 9.38 -4.44
CA TRP A 58 -5.70 8.08 -3.81
C TRP A 58 -4.40 7.46 -3.34
N ASP A 59 -4.40 7.08 -2.07
CA ASP A 59 -3.25 6.49 -1.41
C ASP A 59 -3.66 5.20 -0.70
N ILE A 60 -2.81 4.19 -0.84
CA ILE A 60 -2.79 3.01 0.02
C ILE A 60 -1.68 3.21 1.05
N VAL A 61 -2.03 3.01 2.31
CA VAL A 61 -1.13 3.11 3.45
C VAL A 61 -0.91 1.72 4.02
N LEU A 62 0.35 1.37 4.23
CA LEU A 62 0.76 0.17 4.96
C LEU A 62 1.09 0.56 6.39
N ASP A 63 0.48 -0.15 7.34
CA ASP A 63 0.63 0.08 8.77
C ASP A 63 1.01 -1.20 9.51
N THR A 64 1.64 -1.04 10.67
CA THR A 64 1.73 -2.12 11.64
C THR A 64 0.32 -2.45 12.16
N PRO A 65 0.06 -3.67 12.68
CA PRO A 65 -1.23 -4.01 13.24
C PRO A 65 -1.70 -3.04 14.34
N SER A 66 -0.76 -2.60 15.19
CA SER A 66 -1.04 -1.66 16.28
C SER A 66 -1.42 -0.27 15.76
N ASN A 67 -0.71 0.22 14.74
CA ASN A 67 -1.02 1.49 14.09
C ASN A 67 -2.39 1.45 13.42
N TYR A 68 -2.67 0.39 12.67
CA TYR A 68 -3.94 0.17 12.00
C TYR A 68 -5.10 0.14 13.02
N PHE A 69 -4.94 -0.60 14.11
CA PHE A 69 -5.93 -0.65 15.18
C PHE A 69 -6.19 0.73 15.82
N ALA A 70 -5.13 1.49 16.09
CA ALA A 70 -5.27 2.85 16.60
C ALA A 70 -6.04 3.77 15.64
N ILE A 71 -5.85 3.61 14.33
CA ILE A 71 -6.60 4.33 13.29
C ILE A 71 -8.07 3.90 13.26
N LEU A 72 -8.38 2.61 13.43
CA LEU A 72 -9.75 2.12 13.52
C LEU A 72 -10.50 2.73 14.71
N CYS A 73 -9.85 2.81 15.88
CA CYS A 73 -10.45 3.37 17.09
C CYS A 73 -10.57 4.90 17.05
N ASN A 74 -9.64 5.58 16.37
CA ASN A 74 -9.64 7.04 16.26
C ASN A 74 -9.03 7.49 14.93
N ARG A 75 -9.89 7.92 14.00
CA ARG A 75 -9.47 8.38 12.66
C ARG A 75 -8.52 9.59 12.70
N ASP A 76 -8.54 10.42 13.76
CA ASP A 76 -7.60 11.53 13.88
C ASP A 76 -6.13 11.07 14.00
N MET A 77 -5.92 9.79 14.35
CA MET A 77 -4.58 9.19 14.44
C MET A 77 -3.89 9.03 13.07
N ILE A 78 -4.62 9.07 11.96
CA ILE A 78 -4.05 8.93 10.60
C ILE A 78 -2.95 9.98 10.34
N THR A 79 -3.10 11.18 10.91
CA THR A 79 -2.12 12.27 10.75
C THR A 79 -0.97 12.21 11.75
N LYS A 80 -1.12 11.43 12.83
CA LYS A 80 -0.18 11.37 13.97
C LYS A 80 0.70 10.13 13.93
N ILE A 81 0.26 9.08 13.27
CA ILE A 81 0.96 7.81 13.15
C ILE A 81 1.76 7.80 11.86
N ARG A 82 3.06 7.50 11.96
CA ARG A 82 3.91 7.30 10.80
C ARG A 82 3.62 5.92 10.21
N PRO A 83 3.20 5.82 8.94
CA PRO A 83 2.99 4.53 8.31
C PRO A 83 4.31 3.87 7.92
N ILE A 84 4.26 2.56 7.66
CA ILE A 84 5.37 1.78 7.09
C ILE A 84 5.67 2.29 5.68
N ALA A 85 4.63 2.44 4.86
CA ALA A 85 4.74 2.97 3.51
C ALA A 85 3.43 3.64 3.11
N ARG A 86 3.54 4.64 2.24
CA ARG A 86 2.39 5.25 1.55
C ARG A 86 2.65 5.17 0.06
N LEU A 87 1.69 4.61 -0.66
CA LEU A 87 1.77 4.42 -2.10
C LEU A 87 0.61 5.15 -2.76
N SER A 88 0.89 5.95 -3.78
CA SER A 88 -0.15 6.68 -4.51
C SER A 88 -0.56 5.91 -5.75
N CYS A 89 -1.85 6.01 -6.10
CA CYS A 89 -2.38 5.40 -7.30
C CYS A 89 -1.84 6.13 -8.54
N VAL A 90 -1.07 5.43 -9.36
CA VAL A 90 -0.43 6.00 -10.57
C VAL A 90 -1.13 5.57 -11.87
N ALA A 91 -1.85 4.44 -11.87
CA ALA A 91 -2.46 3.92 -13.09
C ALA A 91 -3.60 2.94 -12.83
N TYR A 92 -4.47 2.79 -13.83
CA TYR A 92 -5.44 1.70 -13.95
C TYR A 92 -5.14 0.90 -15.23
N ASN A 93 -4.91 -0.41 -15.08
CA ASN A 93 -4.76 -1.33 -16.20
C ASN A 93 -6.11 -2.00 -16.49
N SER A 94 -6.69 -1.69 -17.65
CA SER A 94 -7.99 -2.23 -18.09
C SER A 94 -7.92 -3.68 -18.55
N THR A 95 -6.75 -4.18 -18.96
CA THR A 95 -6.59 -5.57 -19.41
C THR A 95 -6.53 -6.52 -18.23
N SER A 96 -5.85 -6.10 -17.16
CA SER A 96 -5.72 -6.89 -15.94
C SER A 96 -6.72 -6.48 -14.85
N GLU A 97 -7.48 -5.40 -15.04
CA GLU A 97 -8.44 -4.85 -14.07
C GLU A 97 -7.85 -4.50 -12.69
N TYR A 98 -6.56 -4.10 -12.65
CA TYR A 98 -5.89 -3.65 -11.42
C TYR A 98 -5.63 -2.15 -11.43
N LEU A 99 -5.81 -1.52 -10.28
CA LEU A 99 -5.15 -0.25 -9.95
C LEU A 99 -3.72 -0.53 -9.50
N ARG A 100 -2.80 0.33 -9.95
CA ARG A 100 -1.38 0.28 -9.60
C ARG A 100 -1.03 1.45 -8.70
N PHE A 101 -0.47 1.12 -7.55
CA PHE A 101 0.04 2.04 -6.56
C PHE A 101 1.56 1.91 -6.49
N GLU A 102 2.25 3.05 -6.47
CA GLU A 102 3.72 3.12 -6.41
C GLU A 102 4.14 4.07 -5.28
N ILE A 103 5.31 3.79 -4.71
CA ILE A 103 5.88 4.62 -3.65
C ILE A 103 6.25 6.00 -4.21
N ASN A 104 5.82 7.07 -3.54
CA ASN A 104 6.18 8.44 -3.94
C ASN A 104 7.50 8.91 -3.30
N ASP A 105 7.90 8.30 -2.18
CA ASP A 105 9.09 8.70 -1.42
C ASP A 105 10.07 7.54 -1.25
N ASP A 106 11.32 7.75 -1.70
CA ASP A 106 12.42 6.79 -1.61
C ASP A 106 12.80 6.42 -0.15
N GLU A 107 12.28 7.14 0.84
CA GLU A 107 12.61 6.95 2.27
C GLU A 107 11.73 5.94 3.02
N SER A 108 10.73 5.32 2.37
CA SER A 108 9.83 4.37 3.06
C SER A 108 10.45 2.98 3.20
N CYS A 109 11.57 2.89 3.90
CA CYS A 109 12.20 1.64 4.31
C CYS A 109 11.80 1.32 5.74
N PHE A 110 11.31 0.11 5.96
CA PHE A 110 11.01 -0.37 7.29
C PHE A 110 12.08 -1.36 7.74
N GLU A 111 12.65 -1.08 8.90
CA GLU A 111 13.69 -1.92 9.49
C GLU A 111 13.03 -3.00 10.33
N MET A 112 13.41 -4.25 10.07
CA MET A 112 12.93 -5.42 10.79
C MET A 112 14.12 -6.20 11.33
N THR A 113 13.97 -6.73 12.53
CA THR A 113 14.85 -7.76 13.05
C THR A 113 14.50 -9.13 12.45
N ASP A 114 15.44 -10.09 12.56
CA ASP A 114 15.22 -11.47 12.12
C ASP A 114 13.98 -12.10 12.78
N ASP A 115 13.73 -11.77 14.06
CA ASP A 115 12.58 -12.28 14.83
C ASP A 115 11.25 -11.65 14.36
N GLU A 116 11.26 -10.37 13.94
CA GLU A 116 10.03 -9.69 13.49
C GLU A 116 9.54 -10.18 12.13
N ILE A 117 10.43 -10.69 11.28
CA ILE A 117 10.09 -11.13 9.92
C ILE A 117 9.15 -12.33 9.89
N GLU A 118 9.26 -13.24 10.86
CA GLU A 118 8.41 -14.42 10.90
C GLU A 118 7.00 -14.11 11.42
N PHE A 119 6.84 -13.04 12.20
CA PHE A 119 5.61 -12.77 12.96
C PHE A 119 4.89 -11.48 12.60
N GLN A 120 5.55 -10.49 11.99
CA GLN A 120 4.87 -9.25 11.63
C GLN A 120 4.05 -9.41 10.37
N SER A 121 2.74 -9.20 10.54
CA SER A 121 1.84 -8.93 9.45
C SER A 121 1.62 -7.43 9.31
N MET A 122 1.71 -6.89 8.10
CA MET A 122 1.29 -5.52 7.80
C MET A 122 -0.21 -5.47 7.53
N ARG A 123 -0.79 -4.27 7.69
CA ARG A 123 -2.19 -3.98 7.40
C ARG A 123 -2.30 -2.92 6.32
N ILE A 124 -3.25 -3.09 5.41
CA ILE A 124 -3.58 -2.06 4.42
C ILE A 124 -4.69 -1.16 4.96
N TYR A 125 -4.46 0.14 4.90
CA TYR A 125 -5.45 1.20 5.07
C TYR A 125 -5.62 1.99 3.76
N CYS A 126 -6.86 2.36 3.43
CA CYS A 126 -7.19 3.25 2.33
C CYS A 126 -8.22 4.27 2.83
N ALA A 127 -7.93 5.56 2.66
CA ALA A 127 -8.77 6.64 3.20
C ALA A 127 -10.11 6.76 2.47
N GLN A 128 -10.17 6.30 1.22
CA GLN A 128 -11.35 6.36 0.38
C GLN A 128 -12.34 5.21 0.65
N TRP A 129 -12.01 4.26 1.53
CA TRP A 129 -12.95 3.23 1.95
C TRP A 129 -14.00 3.75 2.91
N PHE A 130 -15.26 3.47 2.59
CA PHE A 130 -16.41 3.78 3.44
C PHE A 130 -16.46 2.80 4.61
N ASN A 131 -16.16 1.53 4.35
CA ASN A 131 -16.00 0.50 5.37
C ASN A 131 -14.51 0.25 5.59
N LEU A 132 -14.03 0.71 6.74
CA LEU A 132 -12.76 0.19 7.25
C LEU A 132 -13.00 -1.27 7.60
N PHE A 133 -12.09 -2.14 7.16
CA PHE A 133 -12.18 -3.56 7.46
C PHE A 133 -12.35 -3.78 8.97
N LYS A 134 -13.20 -4.75 9.33
CA LYS A 134 -13.49 -5.11 10.72
C LYS A 134 -12.20 -5.55 11.43
N GLU A 135 -12.13 -5.45 12.76
CA GLU A 135 -10.94 -5.83 13.54
C GLU A 135 -10.41 -7.25 13.21
N ASP A 136 -11.33 -8.18 12.91
CA ASP A 136 -11.05 -9.58 12.58
C ASP A 136 -10.73 -9.83 11.10
N ASP A 137 -10.78 -8.82 10.25
CA ASP A 137 -10.68 -9.02 8.81
C ASP A 137 -9.26 -9.43 8.43
N ARG A 138 -9.10 -10.63 7.88
CA ARG A 138 -7.81 -11.15 7.43
C ARG A 138 -7.46 -10.73 6.01
N SER A 139 -8.42 -10.20 5.25
CA SER A 139 -8.23 -9.80 3.84
C SER A 139 -7.24 -8.64 3.66
N GLY A 140 -7.10 -7.79 4.68
CA GLY A 140 -6.10 -6.72 4.72
C GLY A 140 -4.77 -7.12 5.36
N GLN A 141 -4.58 -8.39 5.76
CA GLN A 141 -3.36 -8.86 6.42
C GLN A 141 -2.31 -9.31 5.40
N ILE A 142 -1.18 -8.62 5.37
CA ILE A 142 -0.06 -8.96 4.50
C ILE A 142 1.05 -9.59 5.32
N LYS A 143 1.49 -10.78 4.92
CA LYS A 143 2.74 -11.38 5.42
C LYS A 143 3.75 -11.41 4.27
N LEU A 144 4.86 -10.68 4.38
CA LEU A 144 5.91 -10.72 3.36
C LEU A 144 7.00 -11.70 3.76
N LEU A 145 7.54 -12.41 2.78
CA LEU A 145 8.64 -13.34 3.02
C LEU A 145 9.94 -12.60 2.81
N TRP A 146 10.87 -12.75 3.75
CA TRP A 146 12.20 -12.18 3.56
C TRP A 146 13.01 -13.04 2.60
N ARG A 147 13.40 -12.43 1.48
CA ARG A 147 14.40 -12.96 0.55
C ARG A 147 15.12 -11.77 -0.08
N GLU A 148 16.43 -11.74 0.07
CA GLU A 148 17.27 -10.64 -0.44
C GLU A 148 17.01 -10.37 -1.93
N GLY A 149 16.94 -9.08 -2.29
CA GLY A 149 16.63 -8.61 -3.63
C GLY A 149 15.16 -8.21 -3.82
N ASP A 150 14.78 -8.04 -5.09
CA ASP A 150 13.43 -7.67 -5.49
C ASP A 150 12.50 -8.89 -5.49
N GLN A 151 11.35 -8.74 -4.87
CA GLN A 151 10.34 -9.76 -4.69
C GLN A 151 8.99 -9.25 -5.18
N THR A 152 8.16 -10.17 -5.66
CA THR A 152 6.74 -9.93 -5.91
C THR A 152 5.96 -11.06 -5.28
N LYS A 153 4.97 -10.72 -4.46
CA LYS A 153 4.12 -11.68 -3.79
C LYS A 153 2.66 -11.38 -4.12
N GLN A 154 1.98 -12.38 -4.64
CA GLN A 154 0.53 -12.40 -4.73
C GLN A 154 -0.01 -12.90 -3.39
N ILE A 155 -0.88 -12.10 -2.75
CA ILE A 155 -1.48 -12.42 -1.45
C ILE A 155 -2.75 -13.26 -1.68
N ASP A 156 -3.56 -12.84 -2.65
CA ASP A 156 -4.75 -13.51 -3.16
C ASP A 156 -4.94 -13.15 -4.64
N ASP A 157 -6.06 -13.53 -5.25
CA ASP A 157 -6.35 -13.20 -6.66
C ASP A 157 -6.47 -11.70 -6.91
N ASP A 158 -6.66 -10.90 -5.87
CA ASP A 158 -6.97 -9.49 -5.98
C ASP A 158 -5.85 -8.54 -5.54
N LEU A 159 -4.84 -9.01 -4.80
CA LEU A 159 -3.78 -8.21 -4.21
C LEU A 159 -2.37 -8.74 -4.56
N ILE A 160 -1.57 -7.91 -5.21
CA ILE A 160 -0.17 -8.20 -5.57
C ILE A 160 0.75 -7.11 -5.03
N ILE A 161 1.86 -7.51 -4.40
CA ILE A 161 2.79 -6.60 -3.73
C ILE A 161 4.20 -6.79 -4.27
N GLY A 162 4.83 -5.71 -4.72
CA GLY A 162 6.24 -5.63 -5.07
C GLY A 162 7.05 -5.00 -3.94
N TYR A 163 8.10 -5.67 -3.49
CA TYR A 163 8.94 -5.21 -2.40
C TYR A 163 10.41 -5.62 -2.59
N ARG A 164 11.32 -4.83 -2.03
CA ARG A 164 12.76 -5.09 -2.01
C ARG A 164 13.22 -5.39 -0.59
N CYS A 165 14.03 -6.42 -0.43
CA CYS A 165 14.68 -6.74 0.83
C CYS A 165 16.20 -6.51 0.72
N THR A 166 16.76 -5.72 1.62
CA THR A 166 18.21 -5.49 1.71
C THR A 166 18.73 -5.80 3.11
N LYS A 167 19.96 -6.30 3.21
CA LYS A 167 20.63 -6.48 4.50
C LYS A 167 21.19 -5.13 4.93
N LYS A 168 20.80 -4.66 6.11
CA LYS A 168 21.46 -3.54 6.76
C LYS A 168 22.61 -4.10 7.57
N VAL A 169 23.81 -3.98 7.03
CA VAL A 169 25.02 -4.20 7.82
C VAL A 169 25.06 -3.04 8.81
N ALA A 170 24.86 -3.33 10.11
CA ALA A 170 25.07 -2.34 11.15
C ALA A 170 26.48 -1.78 10.95
N ALA A 171 26.58 -0.50 10.57
CA ALA A 171 27.83 0.22 10.63
C ALA A 171 28.33 -0.01 12.06
N SER A 172 29.54 -0.56 12.19
CA SER A 172 30.13 -0.90 13.49
C SER A 172 29.89 0.25 14.44
N ALA A 173 29.01 0.05 15.42
CA ALA A 173 28.87 0.97 16.52
C ALA A 173 30.20 0.91 17.26
N GLU A 174 31.12 1.83 16.96
CA GLU A 174 32.17 2.19 17.89
C GLU A 174 31.47 2.86 19.07
N ASP A 175 30.86 2.07 19.94
CA ASP A 175 30.38 2.52 21.24
C ASP A 175 31.61 2.87 22.07
N ASN A 176 32.04 4.12 21.93
CA ASN A 176 33.07 4.74 22.77
C ASN A 176 32.50 4.98 24.18
N CYS A 177 32.18 3.92 24.92
CA CYS A 177 31.85 4.03 26.33
C CYS A 177 33.11 4.43 27.12
N ARG A 178 33.14 5.68 27.61
CA ARG A 178 34.16 6.14 28.57
C ARG A 178 33.71 5.78 29.98
N PHE A 179 34.25 4.71 30.54
CA PHE A 179 34.21 4.50 31.98
C PHE A 179 35.30 5.35 32.64
N CYS A 180 34.89 6.26 33.52
CA CYS A 180 35.80 7.03 34.36
C CYS A 180 35.75 6.45 35.78
N SER A 181 36.90 6.00 36.28
CA SER A 181 37.03 5.65 37.69
C SER A 181 37.17 6.92 38.55
N SER A 182 36.82 6.83 39.83
CA SER A 182 36.86 7.93 40.81
C SER A 182 38.24 8.58 41.02
N ASN A 183 39.31 8.03 40.43
CA ASN A 183 40.67 8.57 40.46
C ASN A 183 41.09 9.29 39.16
N ASN A 184 40.14 9.84 38.41
CA ASN A 184 40.36 10.76 37.27
C ASN A 184 41.16 10.20 36.08
N ARG A 185 41.27 8.88 35.94
CA ARG A 185 41.78 8.22 34.73
C ARG A 185 40.61 7.58 33.97
N CYS A 186 40.23 8.20 32.86
CA CYS A 186 39.28 7.61 31.91
C CYS A 186 40.08 6.83 30.86
N ASN A 187 40.07 5.51 30.95
CA ASN A 187 40.66 4.66 29.91
C ASN A 187 39.61 4.42 28.82
N LYS A 188 39.93 4.75 27.56
CA LYS A 188 39.13 4.30 26.42
C LYS A 188 39.34 2.80 26.29
N HIS A 189 38.42 2.01 26.85
CA HIS A 189 38.33 0.61 26.48
C HIS A 189 37.46 0.53 25.24
N ALA A 190 38.06 0.18 24.11
CA ALA A 190 37.31 -0.37 22.99
C ALA A 190 36.83 -1.75 23.43
N PHE A 191 35.66 -1.82 24.06
CA PHE A 191 34.97 -3.09 24.15
C PHE A 191 34.60 -3.45 22.71
N ILE A 192 35.28 -4.45 22.14
CA ILE A 192 34.69 -5.25 21.08
C ILE A 192 33.63 -6.11 21.79
N SER A 193 32.53 -5.48 22.21
CA SER A 193 31.28 -6.19 22.29
C SER A 193 31.03 -6.62 20.87
N THR A 194 31.34 -7.87 20.52
CA THR A 194 30.69 -8.48 19.37
C THR A 194 29.21 -8.31 19.66
N PRO A 195 28.50 -7.36 19.01
CA PRO A 195 27.07 -7.43 19.10
C PRO A 195 26.79 -8.80 18.49
N SER A 196 25.98 -9.64 19.13
CA SER A 196 25.22 -10.59 18.33
C SER A 196 24.47 -9.71 17.35
N ALA A 197 25.08 -9.48 16.17
CA ALA A 197 24.71 -8.39 15.30
C ALA A 197 23.28 -8.72 14.90
N LEU A 198 22.32 -8.04 15.52
CA LEU A 198 20.94 -8.06 15.10
C LEU A 198 21.02 -7.65 13.64
N LYS A 199 20.87 -8.64 12.77
CA LYS A 199 20.93 -8.44 11.33
C LYS A 199 19.68 -7.66 11.00
N GLN A 200 19.78 -6.35 11.08
CA GLN A 200 18.69 -5.50 10.65
C GLN A 200 18.49 -5.76 9.16
N ARG A 201 17.26 -6.05 8.80
CA ARG A 201 16.84 -6.28 7.43
C ARG A 201 15.90 -5.14 7.07
N LEU A 202 16.15 -4.52 5.94
CA LEU A 202 15.32 -3.46 5.42
C LEU A 202 14.35 -4.07 4.43
N LEU A 203 13.07 -3.77 4.62
CA LEU A 203 12.02 -4.08 3.67
C LEU A 203 11.45 -2.77 3.13
N GLN A 204 11.44 -2.64 1.81
CA GLN A 204 10.88 -1.49 1.11
C GLN A 204 9.78 -1.97 0.18
N VAL A 205 8.53 -1.60 0.45
CA VAL A 205 7.42 -1.87 -0.48
C VAL A 205 7.41 -0.78 -1.54
N HIS A 206 7.59 -1.15 -2.80
CA HIS A 206 7.69 -0.19 -3.90
C HIS A 206 6.43 -0.17 -4.78
N SER A 207 5.64 -1.25 -4.79
CA SER A 207 4.38 -1.28 -5.54
C SER A 207 3.31 -2.17 -4.93
N ILE A 208 2.06 -1.77 -5.11
CA ILE A 208 0.88 -2.57 -4.79
C ILE A 208 -0.05 -2.53 -6.00
N ARG A 209 -0.62 -3.68 -6.37
CA ARG A 209 -1.69 -3.78 -7.37
C ARG A 209 -2.91 -4.39 -6.72
N VAL A 210 -4.05 -3.75 -6.89
CA VAL A 210 -5.33 -4.16 -6.30
C VAL A 210 -6.40 -4.25 -7.38
N SER A 211 -7.17 -5.33 -7.37
CA SER A 211 -8.25 -5.52 -8.33
C SER A 211 -9.41 -4.56 -8.02
N LEU A 212 -10.25 -4.31 -9.01
CA LEU A 212 -11.49 -3.57 -8.79
C LEU A 212 -12.43 -4.29 -7.81
N ASP A 213 -12.41 -5.62 -7.76
CA ASP A 213 -13.28 -6.38 -6.86
C ASP A 213 -12.85 -6.23 -5.40
N TRP A 214 -11.56 -6.20 -5.12
CA TRP A 214 -11.05 -5.94 -3.77
C TRP A 214 -11.31 -4.50 -3.32
N LEU A 215 -11.18 -3.52 -4.22
CA LEU A 215 -11.59 -2.14 -3.92
C LEU A 215 -13.07 -2.04 -3.59
N ARG A 216 -13.93 -2.78 -4.30
CA ARG A 216 -15.37 -2.76 -4.04
C ARG A 216 -15.70 -3.20 -2.62
N GLN A 217 -14.97 -4.15 -2.05
CA GLN A 217 -15.20 -4.62 -0.69
C GLN A 217 -15.13 -3.47 0.34
N GLY A 218 -14.19 -2.55 0.18
CA GLY A 218 -14.08 -1.36 1.04
C GLY A 218 -15.01 -0.20 0.67
N LEU A 219 -15.58 -0.21 -0.55
CA LEU A 219 -16.44 0.86 -1.08
C LEU A 219 -17.94 0.59 -0.96
N THR A 220 -18.35 -0.66 -0.78
CA THR A 220 -19.76 -1.02 -0.60
C THR A 220 -20.14 -1.04 0.87
N ILE A 221 -21.27 -0.43 1.21
CA ILE A 221 -21.94 -0.63 2.50
C ILE A 221 -22.42 -2.08 2.51
N GLN A 222 -21.87 -2.92 3.39
CA GLN A 222 -22.43 -4.24 3.65
C GLN A 222 -23.63 -4.04 4.57
N ASP A 223 -24.83 -4.33 4.06
CA ASP A 223 -26.07 -4.41 4.85
C ASP A 223 -26.03 -5.59 5.84
#